data_AF-A0A1M3N1H9-F1
#
_entry.id   AF-A0A1M3N1H9-F1
#
_cell.length_a   1.000
_cell.length_b   1.000
_cell.length_c   1.000
_cell.angle_alpha   90.00
_cell.angle_beta   90.00
_cell.angle_gamma   90.00
#
_symmetry.space_group_name_H-M   'P 1'
#
loop_
_entity.id
_entity.type
_entity.pdbx_description
1 polymer ?
#
loop_
_entity_poly.entity_id
_entity_poly.type
_entity_poly.pdbx_seq_one_letter_code
_entity_poly.pdbx_strand_id
1 'polypeptide(L)'
;MHSLDPLMVVGVARQMVVAGVLFGALACSKKTPEPASEVKAATPALPPAAAAAAAAVGGDGRLDPNDPKHGTRKLIGLDAPVFVDGTQVAVLRAGEMPVLTPIELEGGGKRYKVYDYLKGIGVAPESIKSVHFHGNNDRIASLEGSELRKEKDRFLFSYISGNTGTPLQKWDTDNLKNEFVIHEIRRVTVYVKKASPAIHPTRQCHLGPDGDCTDEIPYSDGRIAKGTRVYVDGKMVGFVKRRSVTDAMMLGAAAPDPSETKYAVAKLLEGMGVDATGIKSVELMAGDDVIARATGDRFAALAPQTHFTLPKHQHGKVRVHVPAELQAKAPGVTDRDALVSAVLLYKETTPVKQRDLVAISEDTDLSVQLAAIDDARGRLGRGEQ
;
A
#
# COMPACT_ATOMS: atom_id res chain seq x y z
N MET A 1 30.27 -51.67 -12.65
CA MET A 1 29.48 -52.22 -13.78
C MET A 1 28.63 -53.36 -13.25
N HIS A 2 27.44 -53.56 -13.84
CA HIS A 2 26.40 -54.51 -13.43
C HIS A 2 25.73 -54.22 -12.06
N SER A 3 24.42 -54.37 -11.81
CA SER A 3 23.16 -54.31 -12.59
C SER A 3 22.18 -55.43 -12.18
N LEU A 4 20.89 -55.07 -12.18
CA LEU A 4 19.67 -55.90 -12.18
C LEU A 4 19.16 -56.52 -10.87
N ASP A 5 17.83 -56.44 -10.79
CA ASP A 5 16.88 -57.01 -9.83
C ASP A 5 16.64 -58.51 -10.09
N PRO A 6 15.79 -59.15 -9.25
CA PRO A 6 14.84 -60.12 -9.81
C PRO A 6 13.44 -60.16 -9.13
N LEU A 7 12.45 -60.69 -9.88
CA LEU A 7 11.17 -61.29 -9.43
C LEU A 7 10.12 -60.31 -8.82
N MET A 8 8.78 -60.51 -8.87
CA MET A 8 7.83 -61.54 -9.37
C MET A 8 6.48 -60.81 -9.69
N VAL A 9 5.48 -61.26 -10.47
CA VAL A 9 5.27 -62.37 -11.44
C VAL A 9 4.04 -62.04 -12.34
N VAL A 10 3.59 -62.93 -13.24
CA VAL A 10 2.45 -62.73 -14.18
C VAL A 10 1.15 -63.42 -13.72
N GLY A 11 -0.03 -62.83 -14.02
CA GLY A 11 -1.37 -63.41 -13.76
C GLY A 11 -2.41 -63.06 -14.86
N VAL A 12 -3.35 -63.96 -15.15
CA VAL A 12 -4.14 -64.05 -16.41
C VAL A 12 -5.51 -64.73 -16.16
N ALA A 13 -6.65 -64.48 -16.83
CA ALA A 13 -7.23 -63.34 -17.59
C ALA A 13 -8.69 -63.72 -18.04
N ARG A 14 -9.44 -62.80 -18.68
CA ARG A 14 -10.82 -62.99 -19.27
C ARG A 14 -11.94 -63.16 -18.20
N GLN A 15 -13.26 -62.98 -18.40
CA GLN A 15 -14.17 -62.38 -19.43
C GLN A 15 -15.50 -61.97 -18.69
N MET A 16 -16.67 -61.54 -19.21
CA MET A 16 -17.27 -61.49 -20.56
C MET A 16 -18.40 -60.41 -20.68
N VAL A 17 -18.51 -59.76 -21.85
CA VAL A 17 -19.71 -59.46 -22.67
C VAL A 17 -21.13 -59.56 -22.09
N VAL A 18 -21.99 -58.55 -22.36
CA VAL A 18 -23.36 -58.66 -22.95
C VAL A 18 -23.79 -57.29 -23.53
N ALA A 19 -24.63 -57.26 -24.57
CA ALA A 19 -25.22 -56.05 -25.16
C ALA A 19 -26.73 -56.25 -25.46
N GLY A 20 -27.49 -55.15 -25.57
CA GLY A 20 -28.94 -55.13 -25.89
C GLY A 20 -29.30 -54.00 -26.85
N VAL A 21 -30.24 -54.21 -27.77
CA VAL A 21 -30.29 -53.52 -29.08
C VAL A 21 -31.74 -53.40 -29.64
N LEU A 22 -32.10 -52.19 -30.15
CA LEU A 22 -33.30 -51.85 -30.97
C LEU A 22 -34.68 -52.11 -30.30
N PHE A 23 -35.84 -51.62 -30.77
CA PHE A 23 -36.28 -50.72 -31.88
C PHE A 23 -37.04 -49.50 -31.27
N GLY A 24 -37.72 -48.55 -31.96
CA GLY A 24 -38.13 -48.36 -33.36
C GLY A 24 -38.80 -46.97 -33.56
N ALA A 25 -39.69 -46.79 -34.55
CA ALA A 25 -40.35 -45.49 -34.83
C ALA A 25 -41.73 -45.60 -35.50
N LEU A 26 -42.57 -44.55 -35.39
CA LEU A 26 -43.52 -44.07 -36.41
C LEU A 26 -44.09 -42.67 -36.04
N ALA A 27 -44.80 -42.01 -36.95
CA ALA A 27 -44.99 -40.54 -36.95
C ALA A 27 -46.45 -40.04 -36.82
N CYS A 28 -46.61 -38.79 -36.38
CA CYS A 28 -47.79 -37.94 -36.62
C CYS A 28 -47.41 -36.45 -36.61
N SER A 29 -48.20 -35.60 -37.28
CA SER A 29 -47.90 -34.16 -37.46
C SER A 29 -49.15 -33.29 -37.33
N LYS A 30 -49.12 -32.32 -36.39
CA LYS A 30 -49.63 -30.93 -36.52
C LYS A 30 -49.64 -30.16 -35.18
N LYS A 31 -49.61 -28.82 -35.32
CA LYS A 31 -49.85 -27.76 -34.31
C LYS A 31 -48.90 -27.70 -33.10
N THR A 32 -47.96 -26.76 -33.19
CA THR A 32 -47.31 -26.10 -32.05
C THR A 32 -48.30 -25.21 -31.28
N PRO A 33 -48.39 -25.32 -29.95
CA PRO A 33 -48.83 -24.25 -29.06
C PRO A 33 -47.62 -23.43 -28.58
N GLU A 34 -47.81 -22.14 -28.38
CA GLU A 34 -46.80 -21.19 -27.90
C GLU A 34 -46.47 -21.43 -26.41
N PRO A 35 -45.18 -21.54 -26.00
CA PRO A 35 -44.81 -21.68 -24.59
C PRO A 35 -44.98 -20.35 -23.84
N ALA A 36 -45.52 -20.41 -22.64
CA ALA A 36 -45.81 -19.23 -21.82
C ALA A 36 -44.53 -18.47 -21.40
N SER A 37 -44.66 -17.15 -21.21
CA SER A 37 -43.55 -16.25 -20.90
C SER A 37 -42.85 -16.58 -19.58
N GLU A 38 -41.52 -16.63 -19.60
CA GLU A 38 -40.71 -16.63 -18.38
C GLU A 38 -40.91 -15.31 -17.60
N VAL A 39 -41.17 -15.40 -16.30
CA VAL A 39 -41.22 -14.24 -15.41
C VAL A 39 -39.79 -13.75 -15.17
N LYS A 40 -39.35 -12.82 -16.01
CA LYS A 40 -38.03 -12.20 -15.95
C LYS A 40 -37.87 -11.44 -14.63
N ALA A 41 -37.13 -12.03 -13.68
CA ALA A 41 -36.86 -11.43 -12.38
C ALA A 41 -36.20 -10.05 -12.55
N ALA A 42 -36.77 -9.02 -11.91
CA ALA A 42 -36.29 -7.66 -12.06
C ALA A 42 -34.97 -7.46 -11.32
N THR A 43 -33.90 -7.15 -12.05
CA THR A 43 -32.63 -6.69 -11.46
C THR A 43 -32.88 -5.44 -10.62
N PRO A 44 -32.45 -5.39 -9.34
CA PRO A 44 -32.58 -4.19 -8.51
C PRO A 44 -31.89 -3.00 -9.18
N ALA A 45 -32.62 -1.90 -9.35
CA ALA A 45 -32.06 -0.69 -9.95
C ALA A 45 -30.98 -0.10 -9.02
N LEU A 46 -29.76 0.06 -9.54
CA LEU A 46 -28.68 0.74 -8.82
C LEU A 46 -29.10 2.18 -8.45
N PRO A 47 -28.78 2.67 -7.24
CA PRO A 47 -29.08 4.05 -6.86
C PRO A 47 -28.48 5.05 -7.87
N PRO A 48 -29.14 6.18 -8.19
CA PRO A 48 -28.67 7.11 -9.23
C PRO A 48 -27.22 7.59 -9.07
N ALA A 49 -26.72 7.68 -7.83
CA ALA A 49 -25.34 8.04 -7.53
C ALA A 49 -24.31 6.99 -7.98
N ALA A 50 -24.67 5.70 -8.03
CA ALA A 50 -23.81 4.63 -8.54
C ALA A 50 -23.77 4.62 -10.08
N ALA A 51 -24.93 4.84 -10.72
CA ALA A 51 -25.02 4.98 -12.17
C ALA A 51 -24.21 6.19 -12.68
N ALA A 52 -24.27 7.33 -11.97
CA ALA A 52 -23.49 8.51 -12.28
C ALA A 52 -21.97 8.30 -12.18
N ALA A 53 -21.51 7.43 -11.26
CA ALA A 53 -20.09 7.09 -11.14
C ALA A 53 -19.60 6.20 -12.30
N ALA A 54 -20.41 5.24 -12.74
CA ALA A 54 -20.08 4.35 -13.86
C ALA A 54 -19.95 5.08 -15.21
N ALA A 55 -20.73 6.14 -15.42
CA ALA A 55 -20.74 6.92 -16.66
C ALA A 55 -19.47 7.78 -16.90
N ALA A 56 -18.61 7.95 -15.89
CA ALA A 56 -17.51 8.92 -15.93
C ALA A 56 -16.16 8.37 -16.45
N VAL A 57 -16.08 7.10 -16.88
CA VAL A 57 -14.80 6.43 -17.16
C VAL A 57 -14.57 6.15 -18.66
N GLY A 58 -14.14 7.20 -19.36
CA GLY A 58 -13.55 7.15 -20.71
C GLY A 58 -12.20 7.89 -20.76
N GLY A 59 -11.17 7.41 -21.47
CA GLY A 59 -11.19 6.15 -22.24
C GLY A 59 -9.99 5.92 -23.16
N ASP A 60 -8.82 5.66 -22.61
CA ASP A 60 -7.58 5.42 -23.36
C ASP A 60 -6.66 4.41 -22.66
N GLY A 61 -6.27 3.34 -23.36
CA GLY A 61 -5.32 2.32 -22.86
C GLY A 61 -5.87 1.33 -21.81
N ARG A 62 -7.13 0.88 -21.95
CA ARG A 62 -7.80 -0.02 -20.98
C ARG A 62 -7.03 -1.33 -20.71
N LEU A 63 -6.68 -1.53 -19.44
CA LEU A 63 -6.63 -2.87 -18.82
C LEU A 63 -8.07 -3.33 -18.53
N ASP A 64 -8.28 -4.63 -18.30
CA ASP A 64 -9.62 -5.22 -18.10
C ASP A 64 -10.34 -4.62 -16.87
N PRO A 65 -11.52 -3.99 -17.03
CA PRO A 65 -12.34 -3.51 -15.93
C PRO A 65 -12.88 -4.62 -15.01
N ASN A 66 -12.85 -5.88 -15.44
CA ASN A 66 -13.43 -7.02 -14.73
C ASN A 66 -12.39 -7.92 -14.03
N ASP A 67 -11.14 -7.48 -13.86
CA ASP A 67 -10.17 -8.15 -12.96
C ASP A 67 -10.49 -7.77 -11.50
N PRO A 68 -11.06 -8.66 -10.65
CA PRO A 68 -11.37 -8.33 -9.26
C PRO A 68 -10.11 -8.15 -8.38
N LYS A 69 -8.91 -8.19 -8.99
CA LYS A 69 -7.61 -7.93 -8.36
C LYS A 69 -6.93 -6.66 -8.90
N HIS A 70 -7.68 -5.81 -9.60
CA HIS A 70 -7.12 -4.64 -10.28
C HIS A 70 -6.66 -3.52 -9.33
N GLY A 71 -7.11 -3.54 -8.06
CA GLY A 71 -6.65 -2.66 -6.99
C GLY A 71 -5.35 -3.16 -6.35
N THR A 72 -5.38 -4.31 -5.68
CA THR A 72 -4.26 -4.80 -4.84
C THR A 72 -3.06 -5.29 -5.61
N ARG A 73 -3.18 -5.67 -6.89
CA ARG A 73 -1.98 -5.96 -7.73
C ARG A 73 -1.04 -4.75 -7.81
N LYS A 74 -1.56 -3.53 -7.63
CA LYS A 74 -0.78 -2.28 -7.54
C LYS A 74 -0.28 -1.97 -6.11
N LEU A 75 -0.78 -2.68 -5.09
CA LEU A 75 -0.39 -2.58 -3.68
C LEU A 75 0.65 -3.62 -3.24
N ILE A 76 0.86 -4.69 -4.02
CA ILE A 76 1.96 -5.66 -3.87
C ILE A 76 3.29 -4.92 -3.64
N GLY A 77 4.07 -5.26 -2.61
CA GLY A 77 5.32 -4.58 -2.30
C GLY A 77 5.11 -3.11 -1.93
N LEU A 78 4.42 -2.88 -0.80
CA LEU A 78 4.23 -1.59 -0.16
C LEU A 78 4.11 -1.69 1.35
N ASP A 79 4.61 -0.65 2.00
CA ASP A 79 4.20 -0.24 3.34
C ASP A 79 2.68 0.03 3.38
N ALA A 80 2.00 -0.43 4.44
CA ALA A 80 0.54 -0.43 4.53
C ALA A 80 -0.08 0.95 4.21
N PRO A 81 -0.74 1.14 3.05
CA PRO A 81 -1.14 2.45 2.57
C PRO A 81 -2.36 3.00 3.30
N VAL A 82 -2.38 4.31 3.54
CA VAL A 82 -3.46 5.02 4.22
C VAL A 82 -4.17 5.96 3.26
N PHE A 83 -5.46 5.73 3.06
CA PHE A 83 -6.33 6.53 2.19
C PHE A 83 -7.33 7.34 3.01
N VAL A 84 -7.62 8.56 2.58
CA VAL A 84 -8.72 9.39 3.06
C VAL A 84 -9.65 9.67 1.89
N ASP A 85 -10.92 9.28 2.01
CA ASP A 85 -11.92 9.39 0.95
C ASP A 85 -11.43 8.84 -0.42
N GLY A 86 -10.56 7.82 -0.42
CA GLY A 86 -9.99 7.18 -1.62
C GLY A 86 -8.66 7.74 -2.13
N THR A 87 -8.21 8.92 -1.66
CA THR A 87 -6.89 9.48 -1.99
C THR A 87 -5.84 9.00 -0.99
N GLN A 88 -4.67 8.52 -1.46
CA GLN A 88 -3.59 8.12 -0.54
C GLN A 88 -2.93 9.36 0.10
N VAL A 89 -2.85 9.39 1.43
CA VAL A 89 -2.32 10.53 2.21
C VAL A 89 -1.12 10.16 3.10
N ALA A 90 -0.83 8.87 3.27
CA ALA A 90 0.36 8.38 3.98
C ALA A 90 0.62 6.89 3.67
N VAL A 91 1.66 6.34 4.28
CA VAL A 91 1.76 4.91 4.63
C VAL A 91 1.90 4.76 6.15
N LEU A 92 1.46 3.64 6.70
CA LEU A 92 1.60 3.30 8.12
C LEU A 92 2.98 2.65 8.40
N ARG A 93 4.06 3.24 7.87
CA ARG A 93 5.44 2.76 8.05
C ARG A 93 6.07 3.41 9.28
N ALA A 94 6.81 2.65 10.09
CA ALA A 94 7.48 3.18 11.27
C ALA A 94 8.44 4.35 10.96
N GLY A 95 9.22 4.22 9.88
CA GLY A 95 10.13 5.26 9.38
C GLY A 95 9.45 6.51 8.79
N GLU A 96 8.15 6.47 8.53
CA GLU A 96 7.39 7.57 7.90
C GLU A 96 6.21 8.04 8.77
N MET A 97 6.19 7.67 10.06
CA MET A 97 5.21 8.19 11.00
C MET A 97 5.40 9.70 11.24
N PRO A 98 4.31 10.45 11.53
CA PRO A 98 4.41 11.77 12.16
C PRO A 98 5.15 11.70 13.50
N VAL A 99 5.55 12.86 14.05
CA VAL A 99 6.12 12.93 15.40
C VAL A 99 5.02 12.60 16.43
N LEU A 100 5.02 11.36 16.93
CA LEU A 100 4.08 10.85 17.92
C LEU A 100 4.78 10.54 19.24
N THR A 101 4.08 10.75 20.36
CA THR A 101 4.50 10.20 21.66
C THR A 101 4.08 8.72 21.73
N PRO A 102 5.02 7.77 21.80
CA PRO A 102 4.68 6.37 22.03
C PRO A 102 4.14 6.16 23.46
N ILE A 103 3.27 5.17 23.60
CA ILE A 103 3.06 4.45 24.86
C ILE A 103 4.17 3.40 24.91
N GLU A 104 5.19 3.68 25.72
CA GLU A 104 6.24 2.70 26.08
C GLU A 104 5.63 1.60 26.94
N LEU A 105 6.02 0.34 26.70
CA LEU A 105 5.60 -0.82 27.47
C LEU A 105 6.77 -1.39 28.28
N GLU A 106 6.44 -2.17 29.30
CA GLU A 106 7.40 -3.09 29.93
C GLU A 106 8.02 -4.01 28.85
N GLY A 107 9.33 -4.23 28.93
CA GLY A 107 10.10 -4.90 27.87
C GLY A 107 10.46 -4.02 26.66
N GLY A 108 10.14 -2.71 26.66
CA GLY A 108 10.59 -1.75 25.64
C GLY A 108 9.80 -1.77 24.32
N GLY A 109 8.70 -2.53 24.24
CA GLY A 109 7.77 -2.46 23.13
C GLY A 109 7.03 -1.11 23.08
N LYS A 110 6.66 -0.65 21.88
CA LYS A 110 5.97 0.64 21.70
C LYS A 110 4.58 0.45 21.10
N ARG A 111 3.61 1.23 21.59
CA ARG A 111 2.28 1.38 20.99
C ARG A 111 2.01 2.84 20.64
N TYR A 112 1.22 3.07 19.61
CA TYR A 112 0.82 4.38 19.12
C TYR A 112 -0.70 4.44 19.01
N LYS A 113 -1.31 5.58 19.36
CA LYS A 113 -2.76 5.75 19.25
C LYS A 113 -3.16 5.98 17.80
N VAL A 114 -4.19 5.28 17.34
CA VAL A 114 -4.83 5.51 16.03
C VAL A 114 -5.27 6.97 15.91
N TYR A 115 -5.83 7.54 16.97
CA TYR A 115 -6.29 8.93 17.03
C TYR A 115 -5.15 9.92 16.74
N ASP A 116 -4.01 9.78 17.43
CA ASP A 116 -2.88 10.69 17.30
C ASP A 116 -2.14 10.51 15.97
N TYR A 117 -2.03 9.28 15.45
CA TYR A 117 -1.49 9.02 14.11
C TYR A 117 -2.32 9.70 13.03
N LEU A 118 -3.66 9.52 13.04
CA LEU A 118 -4.55 10.13 12.05
C LEU A 118 -4.50 11.66 12.11
N LYS A 119 -4.46 12.23 13.31
CA LYS A 119 -4.24 13.67 13.52
C LYS A 119 -2.88 14.13 12.97
N GLY A 120 -1.82 13.37 13.22
CA GLY A 120 -0.45 13.66 12.78
C GLY A 120 -0.28 13.66 11.25
N ILE A 121 -0.97 12.76 10.52
CA ILE A 121 -1.01 12.79 9.05
C ILE A 121 -2.01 13.82 8.48
N GLY A 122 -2.62 14.66 9.34
CA GLY A 122 -3.48 15.78 8.95
C GLY A 122 -4.98 15.49 8.84
N VAL A 123 -5.45 14.32 9.30
CA VAL A 123 -6.89 14.01 9.38
C VAL A 123 -7.45 14.48 10.71
N ALA A 124 -8.40 15.43 10.69
CA ALA A 124 -9.11 15.86 11.89
C ALA A 124 -10.05 14.74 12.40
N PRO A 125 -9.78 14.09 13.56
CA PRO A 125 -10.59 12.96 14.03
C PRO A 125 -12.04 13.32 14.31
N GLU A 126 -12.33 14.60 14.52
CA GLU A 126 -13.65 15.23 14.69
C GLU A 126 -14.52 15.06 13.43
N SER A 127 -13.88 14.97 12.26
CA SER A 127 -14.54 14.85 10.95
C SER A 127 -14.67 13.40 10.45
N ILE A 128 -14.02 12.44 11.12
CA ILE A 128 -14.08 11.03 10.72
C ILE A 128 -15.49 10.47 10.91
N LYS A 129 -15.98 9.77 9.89
CA LYS A 129 -17.18 8.92 9.96
C LYS A 129 -16.82 7.50 10.35
N SER A 130 -15.82 6.90 9.70
CA SER A 130 -15.34 5.54 9.99
C SER A 130 -13.89 5.37 9.53
N VAL A 131 -13.17 4.44 10.18
CA VAL A 131 -11.84 3.95 9.79
C VAL A 131 -11.92 2.45 9.57
N HIS A 132 -11.62 1.98 8.36
CA HIS A 132 -11.54 0.56 8.04
C HIS A 132 -10.06 0.14 7.94
N PHE A 133 -9.68 -0.86 8.73
CA PHE A 133 -8.38 -1.50 8.71
C PHE A 133 -8.51 -2.84 7.98
N HIS A 134 -7.78 -2.99 6.88
CA HIS A 134 -7.82 -4.16 6.02
C HIS A 134 -6.66 -5.07 6.42
N GLY A 135 -6.96 -6.33 6.74
CA GLY A 135 -5.97 -7.36 7.03
C GLY A 135 -5.78 -8.33 5.87
N ASN A 136 -5.39 -9.56 6.18
CA ASN A 136 -5.20 -10.61 5.18
C ASN A 136 -6.55 -11.12 4.65
N ASN A 137 -6.57 -11.55 3.37
CA ASN A 137 -7.76 -12.01 2.64
C ASN A 137 -8.90 -10.97 2.63
N ASP A 138 -8.54 -9.68 2.49
CA ASP A 138 -9.44 -8.53 2.38
C ASP A 138 -10.50 -8.41 3.50
N ARG A 139 -10.22 -8.99 4.66
CA ARG A 139 -11.04 -8.86 5.87
C ARG A 139 -10.79 -7.53 6.58
N ILE A 140 -11.86 -6.94 7.11
CA ILE A 140 -11.89 -5.56 7.58
C ILE A 140 -12.33 -5.52 9.06
N ALA A 141 -11.43 -5.06 9.92
CA ALA A 141 -11.82 -4.50 11.22
C ALA A 141 -12.18 -3.02 11.00
N SER A 142 -13.14 -2.47 11.74
CA SER A 142 -13.51 -1.06 11.59
C SER A 142 -13.88 -0.37 12.90
N LEU A 143 -13.61 0.93 12.95
CA LEU A 143 -13.96 1.84 14.04
C LEU A 143 -14.85 2.96 13.50
N GLU A 144 -16.04 3.13 14.06
CA GLU A 144 -16.85 4.33 13.82
C GLU A 144 -16.16 5.55 14.43
N GLY A 145 -16.34 6.72 13.80
CA GLY A 145 -15.72 7.96 14.27
C GLY A 145 -16.17 8.36 15.68
N SER A 146 -17.38 7.99 16.09
CA SER A 146 -17.87 8.15 17.47
C SER A 146 -17.12 7.28 18.48
N GLU A 147 -16.82 6.02 18.11
CA GLU A 147 -16.05 5.10 18.95
C GLU A 147 -14.62 5.64 19.12
N LEU A 148 -13.95 5.93 18.00
CA LEU A 148 -12.57 6.46 17.96
C LEU A 148 -12.40 7.76 18.77
N ARG A 149 -13.42 8.63 18.81
CA ARG A 149 -13.40 9.87 19.63
C ARG A 149 -13.67 9.61 21.11
N LYS A 150 -14.60 8.71 21.43
CA LYS A 150 -14.97 8.36 22.82
C LYS A 150 -13.84 7.62 23.53
N GLU A 151 -13.18 6.71 22.83
CA GLU A 151 -12.23 5.73 23.40
C GLU A 151 -10.84 5.81 22.72
N LYS A 152 -10.42 7.03 22.36
CA LYS A 152 -9.15 7.36 21.68
C LYS A 152 -7.89 6.68 22.22
N ASP A 153 -7.87 6.33 23.51
CA ASP A 153 -6.74 5.72 24.22
C ASP A 153 -6.74 4.18 24.18
N ARG A 154 -7.87 3.55 23.79
CA ARG A 154 -8.04 2.10 23.58
C ARG A 154 -7.49 1.64 22.24
N PHE A 155 -7.68 2.45 21.19
CA PHE A 155 -7.33 2.07 19.80
C PHE A 155 -5.85 2.29 19.51
N LEU A 156 -5.05 1.25 19.77
CA LEU A 156 -3.60 1.27 19.63
C LEU A 156 -3.10 0.41 18.46
N PHE A 157 -1.96 0.76 17.88
CA PHE A 157 -1.19 -0.14 17.02
C PHE A 157 0.27 -0.26 17.50
N SER A 158 0.94 -1.34 17.11
CA SER A 158 2.39 -1.52 17.25
C SER A 158 2.98 -2.03 15.94
N TYR A 159 4.30 -2.24 15.89
CA TYR A 159 4.95 -2.95 14.78
C TYR A 159 5.37 -4.37 15.21
N ILE A 160 5.47 -5.30 14.25
CA ILE A 160 5.79 -6.70 14.53
C ILE A 160 7.18 -6.88 15.17
N SER A 161 8.18 -6.11 14.73
CA SER A 161 9.53 -6.06 15.33
C SER A 161 9.68 -4.94 16.35
N GLY A 162 8.57 -4.44 16.92
CA GLY A 162 8.54 -3.33 17.89
C GLY A 162 8.72 -1.94 17.26
N ASN A 163 9.76 -1.75 16.44
CA ASN A 163 10.10 -0.47 15.78
C ASN A 163 10.10 -0.52 14.24
N THR A 164 9.88 -1.69 13.60
CA THR A 164 9.80 -1.85 12.14
C THR A 164 8.93 -3.08 11.77
N GLY A 165 8.61 -3.21 10.47
CA GLY A 165 7.85 -4.31 9.88
C GLY A 165 6.35 -4.03 9.74
N THR A 166 5.53 -5.07 9.66
CA THR A 166 4.07 -4.95 9.52
C THR A 166 3.45 -4.27 10.75
N PRO A 167 2.59 -3.24 10.59
CA PRO A 167 1.79 -2.70 11.69
C PRO A 167 0.71 -3.69 12.14
N LEU A 168 0.46 -3.75 13.45
CA LEU A 168 -0.44 -4.71 14.09
C LEU A 168 -1.53 -3.98 14.90
N GLN A 169 -2.77 -4.46 14.82
CA GLN A 169 -3.87 -4.01 15.70
C GLN A 169 -3.56 -4.39 17.16
N LYS A 170 -3.85 -3.47 18.09
CA LYS A 170 -3.69 -3.64 19.55
C LYS A 170 -4.89 -3.06 20.32
N TRP A 171 -6.10 -3.41 19.88
CA TRP A 171 -7.36 -3.23 20.63
C TRP A 171 -8.23 -4.49 20.55
N ASP A 172 -8.92 -4.77 21.65
CA ASP A 172 -10.08 -5.66 21.78
C ASP A 172 -11.34 -5.04 21.15
N THR A 173 -12.40 -5.83 20.93
CA THR A 173 -13.59 -5.40 20.16
C THR A 173 -14.89 -5.26 20.96
N ASP A 174 -14.84 -5.40 22.29
CA ASP A 174 -15.97 -5.25 23.20
C ASP A 174 -16.78 -3.96 22.95
N ASN A 175 -18.09 -4.09 22.73
CA ASN A 175 -19.02 -2.98 22.48
C ASN A 175 -18.72 -2.14 21.20
N LEU A 176 -17.90 -2.63 20.27
CA LEU A 176 -17.72 -2.00 18.96
C LEU A 176 -18.78 -2.48 17.97
N LYS A 177 -19.22 -1.61 17.06
CA LYS A 177 -20.20 -1.93 16.02
C LYS A 177 -19.71 -2.96 15.01
N ASN A 178 -18.39 -3.12 14.87
CA ASN A 178 -17.78 -4.26 14.19
C ASN A 178 -16.89 -5.02 15.17
N GLU A 179 -17.33 -6.22 15.56
CA GLU A 179 -16.63 -7.05 16.55
C GLU A 179 -15.40 -7.78 15.96
N PHE A 180 -15.12 -7.64 14.66
CA PHE A 180 -14.06 -8.36 13.98
C PHE A 180 -12.64 -7.79 14.24
N VAL A 181 -11.70 -8.69 14.54
CA VAL A 181 -10.28 -8.40 14.78
C VAL A 181 -9.42 -8.80 13.59
N ILE A 182 -8.53 -7.91 13.15
CA ILE A 182 -7.37 -8.29 12.33
C ILE A 182 -6.11 -8.37 13.20
N HIS A 183 -5.11 -9.14 12.78
CA HIS A 183 -3.81 -9.16 13.45
C HIS A 183 -2.82 -8.19 12.80
N GLU A 184 -2.73 -8.23 11.46
CA GLU A 184 -1.86 -7.39 10.64
C GLU A 184 -2.68 -6.34 9.89
N ILE A 185 -2.26 -5.08 9.94
CA ILE A 185 -2.84 -3.99 9.16
C ILE A 185 -2.10 -3.94 7.81
N ARG A 186 -2.78 -4.37 6.73
CA ARG A 186 -2.26 -4.36 5.36
C ARG A 186 -2.63 -3.08 4.59
N ARG A 187 -3.74 -2.42 4.94
CA ARG A 187 -4.20 -1.13 4.36
C ARG A 187 -5.13 -0.42 5.36
N VAL A 188 -5.21 0.91 5.33
CA VAL A 188 -6.20 1.70 6.08
C VAL A 188 -6.98 2.59 5.12
N THR A 189 -8.31 2.63 5.25
CA THR A 189 -9.18 3.54 4.50
C THR A 189 -10.08 4.32 5.47
N VAL A 190 -9.92 5.63 5.51
CA VAL A 190 -10.64 6.58 6.36
C VAL A 190 -11.71 7.29 5.55
N TYR A 191 -12.92 7.36 6.09
CA TYR A 191 -14.05 8.07 5.47
C TYR A 191 -14.36 9.34 6.25
N VAL A 192 -14.31 10.49 5.56
CA VAL A 192 -14.51 11.82 6.15
C VAL A 192 -15.65 12.52 5.43
N LYS A 193 -15.47 12.85 4.15
CA LYS A 193 -16.50 13.52 3.34
C LYS A 193 -17.40 12.50 2.64
N LYS A 194 -16.84 11.40 2.13
CA LYS A 194 -17.60 10.34 1.45
C LYS A 194 -18.39 9.49 2.45
N ALA A 195 -19.22 8.57 1.98
CA ALA A 195 -19.89 7.60 2.85
C ALA A 195 -18.90 6.49 3.25
N SER A 196 -19.16 5.81 4.36
CA SER A 196 -18.48 4.54 4.65
C SER A 196 -19.24 3.43 3.91
N PRO A 197 -18.60 2.62 3.06
CA PRO A 197 -19.24 1.44 2.48
C PRO A 197 -19.60 0.43 3.57
N ALA A 198 -20.67 -0.34 3.36
CA ALA A 198 -21.02 -1.43 4.26
C ALA A 198 -19.98 -2.56 4.18
N ILE A 199 -19.69 -3.18 5.33
CA ILE A 199 -18.88 -4.40 5.43
C ILE A 199 -19.85 -5.59 5.47
N HIS A 200 -19.60 -6.63 4.68
CA HIS A 200 -20.43 -7.84 4.70
C HIS A 200 -20.26 -8.57 6.04
N PRO A 201 -21.33 -8.87 6.81
CA PRO A 201 -21.24 -9.30 8.21
C PRO A 201 -20.45 -10.60 8.45
N THR A 202 -20.59 -11.63 7.60
CA THR A 202 -19.83 -12.89 7.74
C THR A 202 -18.49 -12.89 7.00
N ARG A 203 -18.45 -12.40 5.75
CA ARG A 203 -17.22 -12.35 4.93
C ARG A 203 -16.21 -11.30 5.40
N GLN A 204 -16.67 -10.27 6.12
CA GLN A 204 -15.91 -9.14 6.66
C GLN A 204 -15.17 -8.32 5.58
N CYS A 205 -15.71 -8.26 4.36
CA CYS A 205 -15.11 -7.56 3.21
C CYS A 205 -16.05 -6.47 2.67
N HIS A 206 -15.54 -5.58 1.81
CA HIS A 206 -16.38 -4.80 0.91
C HIS A 206 -16.85 -5.68 -0.25
N LEU A 207 -18.02 -5.39 -0.82
CA LEU A 207 -18.57 -6.14 -1.96
C LEU A 207 -18.39 -5.36 -3.28
N GLY A 208 -18.02 -6.08 -4.34
CA GLY A 208 -18.02 -5.59 -5.70
C GLY A 208 -19.41 -5.63 -6.35
N PRO A 209 -19.53 -5.24 -7.64
CA PRO A 209 -20.81 -5.22 -8.37
C PRO A 209 -21.53 -6.58 -8.39
N ASP A 210 -20.77 -7.67 -8.47
CA ASP A 210 -21.28 -9.05 -8.54
C ASP A 210 -21.65 -9.65 -7.18
N GLY A 211 -21.51 -8.89 -6.09
CA GLY A 211 -21.82 -9.32 -4.72
C GLY A 211 -20.73 -10.15 -4.03
N ASP A 212 -19.63 -10.45 -4.72
CA ASP A 212 -18.43 -11.07 -4.12
C ASP A 212 -17.50 -10.04 -3.47
N CYS A 213 -16.53 -10.50 -2.67
CA CYS A 213 -15.57 -9.60 -2.02
C CYS A 213 -14.69 -8.89 -3.05
N THR A 214 -14.63 -7.56 -3.01
CA THR A 214 -13.73 -6.77 -3.85
C THR A 214 -12.46 -6.39 -3.12
N ASP A 215 -11.33 -6.42 -3.83
CA ASP A 215 -10.03 -5.95 -3.36
C ASP A 215 -9.89 -4.42 -3.42
N GLU A 216 -10.83 -3.76 -4.10
CA GLU A 216 -10.75 -2.35 -4.47
C GLU A 216 -10.72 -1.41 -3.27
N ILE A 217 -10.06 -0.27 -3.47
CA ILE A 217 -10.04 0.82 -2.49
C ILE A 217 -11.24 1.73 -2.80
N PRO A 218 -12.26 1.83 -1.93
CA PRO A 218 -13.46 2.59 -2.25
C PRO A 218 -13.15 4.05 -2.58
N TYR A 219 -13.70 4.51 -3.70
CA TYR A 219 -13.52 5.85 -4.25
C TYR A 219 -12.10 6.26 -4.65
N SER A 220 -11.16 5.31 -4.77
CA SER A 220 -9.79 5.60 -5.22
C SER A 220 -9.67 5.70 -6.74
N ASP A 221 -8.75 6.54 -7.21
CA ASP A 221 -8.38 6.66 -8.63
C ASP A 221 -7.16 5.81 -9.01
N GLY A 222 -6.74 4.90 -8.11
CA GLY A 222 -5.60 4.01 -8.32
C GLY A 222 -4.23 4.71 -8.29
N ARG A 223 -4.12 5.97 -7.83
CA ARG A 223 -2.83 6.66 -7.67
C ARG A 223 -2.14 6.24 -6.38
N ILE A 224 -1.18 5.32 -6.49
CA ILE A 224 -0.47 4.72 -5.37
C ILE A 224 0.94 5.30 -5.16
N ALA A 225 1.31 5.58 -3.91
CA ALA A 225 2.56 6.21 -3.47
C ALA A 225 3.76 5.23 -3.38
N LYS A 226 4.12 4.65 -4.54
CA LYS A 226 5.25 3.71 -4.70
C LYS A 226 6.63 4.37 -4.64
N GLY A 227 6.77 5.56 -5.25
CA GLY A 227 8.06 6.26 -5.36
C GLY A 227 8.55 6.87 -4.05
N THR A 228 9.54 7.74 -4.10
CA THR A 228 9.99 8.47 -2.90
C THR A 228 8.88 9.39 -2.42
N ARG A 229 8.45 9.23 -1.18
CA ARG A 229 7.35 10.00 -0.56
C ARG A 229 7.90 11.24 0.12
N VAL A 230 7.21 12.38 0.04
CA VAL A 230 7.63 13.64 0.65
C VAL A 230 6.60 14.06 1.68
N TYR A 231 7.05 14.33 2.90
CA TYR A 231 6.19 14.72 4.03
C TYR A 231 6.61 16.07 4.59
N VAL A 232 5.63 16.90 4.95
CA VAL A 232 5.82 18.12 5.74
C VAL A 232 5.04 17.95 7.05
N ASP A 233 5.75 17.98 8.18
CA ASP A 233 5.19 17.82 9.52
C ASP A 233 4.25 16.60 9.66
N GLY A 234 4.64 15.48 9.03
CA GLY A 234 3.90 14.21 9.04
C GLY A 234 2.83 14.04 7.96
N LYS A 235 2.48 15.10 7.21
CA LYS A 235 1.49 15.07 6.13
C LYS A 235 2.18 14.78 4.80
N MET A 236 1.78 13.75 4.05
CA MET A 236 2.36 13.49 2.73
C MET A 236 1.90 14.56 1.74
N VAL A 237 2.81 15.42 1.29
CA VAL A 237 2.53 16.50 0.32
C VAL A 237 2.63 16.02 -1.12
N GLY A 238 3.41 14.96 -1.36
CA GLY A 238 3.58 14.39 -2.69
C GLY A 238 4.46 13.15 -2.69
N PHE A 239 4.66 12.58 -3.88
CA PHE A 239 5.61 11.49 -4.08
C PHE A 239 6.10 11.45 -5.53
N VAL A 240 7.34 11.00 -5.72
CA VAL A 240 8.01 11.02 -7.02
C VAL A 240 7.42 9.98 -7.97
N LYS A 241 7.17 10.40 -9.21
CA LYS A 241 6.93 9.52 -10.36
C LYS A 241 7.90 9.95 -11.46
N ARG A 242 8.42 9.01 -12.26
CA ARG A 242 9.29 9.38 -13.40
C ARG A 242 8.62 10.38 -14.36
N ARG A 243 7.29 10.33 -14.50
CA ARG A 243 6.49 11.28 -15.31
C ARG A 243 6.13 12.61 -14.62
N SER A 244 6.54 12.83 -13.38
CA SER A 244 6.34 14.11 -12.66
C SER A 244 7.65 14.88 -12.46
N VAL A 245 8.74 14.41 -13.06
CA VAL A 245 10.02 15.09 -13.14
C VAL A 245 10.17 15.56 -14.59
N THR A 246 10.59 16.80 -14.79
CA THR A 246 10.61 17.47 -16.09
C THR A 246 11.97 18.08 -16.39
N ASP A 247 12.20 18.45 -17.64
CA ASP A 247 13.45 19.05 -18.12
C ASP A 247 13.85 20.31 -17.32
N ALA A 248 12.87 21.08 -16.85
CA ALA A 248 13.06 22.25 -15.99
C ALA A 248 13.59 21.91 -14.57
N MET A 249 13.65 20.63 -14.21
CA MET A 249 14.27 20.13 -12.97
C MET A 249 15.68 19.56 -13.19
N MET A 250 16.15 19.44 -14.45
CA MET A 250 17.46 18.85 -14.75
C MET A 250 18.63 19.74 -14.33
N LEU A 251 19.76 19.10 -14.01
CA LEU A 251 21.03 19.74 -13.73
C LEU A 251 22.04 19.40 -14.82
N GLY A 252 22.25 20.35 -15.73
CA GLY A 252 23.06 20.16 -16.94
C GLY A 252 22.27 19.55 -18.09
N ALA A 253 22.98 18.91 -19.03
CA ALA A 253 22.36 18.17 -20.13
C ALA A 253 21.81 16.82 -19.66
N ALA A 254 20.81 16.28 -20.38
CA ALA A 254 20.34 14.93 -20.17
C ALA A 254 21.46 13.90 -20.41
N ALA A 255 21.54 12.87 -19.56
CA ALA A 255 22.53 11.81 -19.71
C ALA A 255 22.11 10.82 -20.81
N PRO A 256 23.06 10.12 -21.47
CA PRO A 256 22.76 9.10 -22.48
C PRO A 256 21.87 7.96 -21.94
N ASP A 257 21.98 7.64 -20.65
CA ASP A 257 20.99 6.86 -19.93
C ASP A 257 20.05 7.78 -19.13
N PRO A 258 18.74 7.84 -19.43
CA PRO A 258 17.79 8.67 -18.70
C PRO A 258 17.65 8.35 -17.20
N SER A 259 18.20 7.23 -16.72
CA SER A 259 18.28 6.91 -15.30
C SER A 259 19.51 7.45 -14.57
N GLU A 260 20.50 7.96 -15.31
CA GLU A 260 21.67 8.68 -14.77
C GLU A 260 21.49 10.21 -14.82
N THR A 261 20.49 10.71 -15.57
CA THR A 261 20.15 12.14 -15.62
C THR A 261 19.93 12.69 -14.22
N LYS A 262 20.62 13.80 -13.92
CA LYS A 262 20.62 14.46 -12.62
C LYS A 262 19.52 15.52 -12.55
N TYR A 263 18.79 15.52 -11.45
CA TYR A 263 17.69 16.46 -11.19
C TYR A 263 17.88 17.15 -9.84
N ALA A 264 17.50 18.42 -9.73
CA ALA A 264 17.65 19.21 -8.51
C ALA A 264 16.58 18.85 -7.47
N VAL A 265 17.00 18.49 -6.25
CA VAL A 265 16.06 18.18 -5.15
C VAL A 265 15.19 19.41 -4.82
N ALA A 266 15.75 20.61 -4.87
CA ALA A 266 15.01 21.86 -4.67
C ALA A 266 13.82 22.02 -5.65
N LYS A 267 14.05 21.78 -6.95
CA LYS A 267 13.01 21.93 -7.98
C LYS A 267 11.94 20.84 -7.92
N LEU A 268 12.29 19.65 -7.45
CA LEU A 268 11.32 18.60 -7.15
C LEU A 268 10.38 19.02 -5.99
N LEU A 269 10.93 19.59 -4.91
CA LEU A 269 10.15 20.03 -3.75
C LEU A 269 9.26 21.24 -4.09
N GLU A 270 9.80 22.23 -4.80
CA GLU A 270 9.05 23.38 -5.34
C GLU A 270 7.89 22.90 -6.24
N GLY A 271 8.14 21.91 -7.11
CA GLY A 271 7.12 21.26 -7.94
C GLY A 271 6.06 20.44 -7.18
N MET A 272 6.27 20.15 -5.90
CA MET A 272 5.27 19.58 -4.98
C MET A 272 4.58 20.65 -4.11
N GLY A 273 4.86 21.94 -4.33
CA GLY A 273 4.30 23.04 -3.53
C GLY A 273 4.94 23.20 -2.15
N VAL A 274 6.14 22.64 -1.93
CA VAL A 274 6.86 22.76 -0.66
C VAL A 274 7.57 24.11 -0.57
N ASP A 275 7.05 24.99 0.28
CA ASP A 275 7.80 26.17 0.74
C ASP A 275 8.91 25.74 1.72
N ALA A 276 10.15 25.82 1.25
CA ALA A 276 11.35 25.50 2.03
C ALA A 276 11.66 26.51 3.15
N THR A 277 11.04 27.70 3.13
CA THR A 277 11.23 28.74 4.15
C THR A 277 10.82 28.23 5.53
N GLY A 278 11.65 28.44 6.55
CA GLY A 278 11.33 28.05 7.93
C GLY A 278 11.31 26.55 8.23
N ILE A 279 11.74 25.69 7.29
CA ILE A 279 12.07 24.30 7.63
C ILE A 279 13.17 24.32 8.71
N LYS A 280 12.99 23.54 9.77
CA LYS A 280 13.93 23.39 10.89
C LYS A 280 14.92 22.25 10.65
N SER A 281 14.42 21.13 10.10
CA SER A 281 15.22 19.93 9.85
C SER A 281 14.67 19.15 8.65
N VAL A 282 15.58 18.45 7.96
CA VAL A 282 15.28 17.50 6.88
C VAL A 282 15.90 16.16 7.24
N GLU A 283 15.17 15.07 7.01
CA GLU A 283 15.65 13.68 7.14
C GLU A 283 15.42 12.90 5.85
N LEU A 284 16.45 12.18 5.38
CA LEU A 284 16.35 11.24 4.27
C LEU A 284 16.21 9.81 4.82
N MET A 285 15.16 9.12 4.39
CA MET A 285 14.84 7.76 4.82
C MET A 285 15.35 6.74 3.80
N ALA A 286 16.04 5.70 4.27
CA ALA A 286 16.21 4.44 3.55
C ALA A 286 15.43 3.37 4.31
N GLY A 287 14.28 2.97 3.77
CA GLY A 287 13.36 2.09 4.48
C GLY A 287 12.82 2.78 5.74
N ASP A 288 13.19 2.25 6.92
CA ASP A 288 12.90 2.83 8.23
C ASP A 288 14.06 3.66 8.81
N ASP A 289 15.23 3.59 8.19
CA ASP A 289 16.49 4.15 8.71
C ASP A 289 16.71 5.58 8.25
N VAL A 290 17.17 6.46 9.16
CA VAL A 290 17.60 7.81 8.79
C VAL A 290 19.05 7.76 8.32
N ILE A 291 19.26 7.84 7.01
CA ILE A 291 20.60 7.80 6.41
C ILE A 291 21.26 9.17 6.29
N ALA A 292 20.47 10.25 6.37
CA ALA A 292 20.99 11.62 6.40
C ALA A 292 20.07 12.56 7.17
N ARG A 293 20.66 13.55 7.87
CA ARG A 293 19.93 14.67 8.50
C ARG A 293 20.63 16.00 8.21
N ALA A 294 19.85 17.02 7.89
CA ALA A 294 20.31 18.40 7.75
C ALA A 294 19.42 19.35 8.59
N THR A 295 19.98 20.44 9.10
CA THR A 295 19.18 21.59 9.55
C THR A 295 18.58 22.32 8.34
N GLY A 296 17.57 23.17 8.55
CA GLY A 296 17.01 24.03 7.50
C GLY A 296 18.07 24.81 6.74
N ASP A 297 18.93 25.54 7.47
CA ASP A 297 20.00 26.36 6.89
C ASP A 297 21.00 25.51 6.09
N ARG A 298 21.38 24.32 6.60
CA ARG A 298 22.33 23.46 5.89
C ARG A 298 21.70 22.80 4.67
N PHE A 299 20.42 22.42 4.74
CA PHE A 299 19.67 21.95 3.59
C PHE A 299 19.58 23.05 2.52
N ALA A 300 19.22 24.28 2.90
CA ALA A 300 19.16 25.42 1.96
C ALA A 300 20.52 25.73 1.31
N ALA A 301 21.62 25.65 2.06
CA ALA A 301 22.97 25.86 1.54
C ALA A 301 23.42 24.75 0.57
N LEU A 302 23.00 23.50 0.78
CA LEU A 302 23.36 22.35 -0.05
C LEU A 302 22.39 22.11 -1.22
N ALA A 303 21.15 22.57 -1.13
CA ALA A 303 20.09 22.34 -2.12
C ALA A 303 20.44 22.68 -3.59
N PRO A 304 21.33 23.65 -3.90
CA PRO A 304 21.82 23.87 -5.27
C PRO A 304 22.76 22.76 -5.81
N GLN A 305 23.37 21.98 -4.90
CA GLN A 305 24.35 20.92 -5.20
C GLN A 305 23.75 19.51 -5.01
N THR A 306 22.79 19.37 -4.09
CA THR A 306 22.06 18.12 -3.83
C THR A 306 21.17 17.76 -5.01
N HIS A 307 21.54 16.65 -5.67
CA HIS A 307 20.85 16.14 -6.84
C HIS A 307 20.40 14.70 -6.62
N PHE A 308 19.42 14.28 -7.43
CA PHE A 308 18.96 12.91 -7.47
C PHE A 308 18.91 12.37 -8.90
N THR A 309 18.96 11.06 -9.03
CA THR A 309 18.75 10.31 -10.27
C THR A 309 17.55 9.37 -10.12
N LEU A 310 17.08 8.80 -11.24
CA LEU A 310 15.88 7.95 -11.29
C LEU A 310 16.21 6.55 -11.82
N PRO A 311 16.80 5.65 -11.00
CA PRO A 311 17.16 4.28 -11.41
C PRO A 311 16.04 3.52 -12.13
N LYS A 312 16.43 2.67 -13.09
CA LYS A 312 15.50 1.75 -13.77
C LYS A 312 14.87 0.77 -12.77
N HIS A 313 13.64 0.37 -13.04
CA HIS A 313 12.82 -0.57 -12.25
C HIS A 313 12.47 -0.20 -10.79
N GLN A 314 13.09 0.82 -10.18
CA GLN A 314 12.85 1.22 -8.78
C GLN A 314 11.53 2.00 -8.52
N HIS A 315 10.51 1.85 -9.36
CA HIS A 315 9.15 2.42 -9.20
C HIS A 315 9.03 3.94 -8.87
N GLY A 316 10.08 4.73 -9.05
CA GLY A 316 10.13 6.15 -8.67
C GLY A 316 10.76 6.43 -7.31
N LYS A 317 11.39 5.43 -6.66
CA LYS A 317 12.40 5.70 -5.63
C LYS A 317 13.58 6.41 -6.28
N VAL A 318 14.00 7.54 -5.72
CA VAL A 318 15.14 8.32 -6.21
C VAL A 318 16.42 7.84 -5.54
N ARG A 319 17.54 7.92 -6.27
CA ARG A 319 18.88 7.81 -5.68
C ARG A 319 19.42 9.22 -5.48
N VAL A 320 19.68 9.61 -4.24
CA VAL A 320 20.15 10.96 -3.86
C VAL A 320 21.66 10.92 -3.61
N HIS A 321 22.36 11.95 -4.07
CA HIS A 321 23.75 12.19 -3.69
C HIS A 321 23.82 12.86 -2.31
N VAL A 322 24.39 12.17 -1.32
CA VAL A 322 24.40 12.56 0.09
C VAL A 322 25.82 12.97 0.53
N PRO A 323 26.06 14.26 0.84
CA PRO A 323 27.34 14.72 1.37
C PRO A 323 27.72 14.05 2.70
N ALA A 324 29.01 13.75 2.89
CA ALA A 324 29.59 13.06 4.05
C ALA A 324 29.15 13.65 5.40
N GLU A 325 29.06 14.97 5.46
CA GLU A 325 28.69 15.76 6.65
C GLU A 325 27.24 15.59 7.11
N LEU A 326 26.34 15.08 6.26
CA LEU A 326 24.93 14.81 6.61
C LEU A 326 24.71 13.37 7.11
N GLN A 327 25.68 12.48 6.90
CA GLN A 327 25.61 11.05 7.22
C GLN A 327 25.96 10.75 8.69
N ALA A 328 25.81 9.49 9.10
CA ALA A 328 26.33 9.00 10.36
C ALA A 328 27.86 9.24 10.47
N LYS A 329 28.32 9.85 11.56
CA LYS A 329 29.75 10.15 11.75
C LYS A 329 30.57 8.89 12.05
N ALA A 330 31.37 8.45 11.09
CA ALA A 330 32.37 7.39 11.26
C ALA A 330 33.70 7.76 10.57
N PRO A 331 34.83 7.13 10.93
CA PRO A 331 36.10 7.35 10.24
C PRO A 331 36.01 6.99 8.75
N GLY A 332 36.53 7.85 7.87
CA GLY A 332 36.57 7.59 6.43
C GLY A 332 35.23 7.71 5.69
N VAL A 333 34.20 8.32 6.29
CA VAL A 333 32.95 8.63 5.57
C VAL A 333 33.20 9.66 4.47
N THR A 334 32.78 9.31 3.26
CA THR A 334 32.80 10.15 2.05
C THR A 334 31.39 10.46 1.61
N ASP A 335 31.24 11.35 0.63
CA ASP A 335 29.98 11.51 -0.09
C ASP A 335 29.56 10.16 -0.71
N ARG A 336 28.26 9.85 -0.66
CA ARG A 336 27.69 8.57 -1.13
C ARG A 336 26.34 8.79 -1.79
N ASP A 337 26.05 7.97 -2.79
CA ASP A 337 24.71 7.87 -3.37
C ASP A 337 23.90 6.80 -2.62
N ALA A 338 22.64 7.09 -2.30
CA ALA A 338 21.74 6.15 -1.62
C ALA A 338 20.31 6.20 -2.18
N LEU A 339 19.60 5.07 -2.20
CA LEU A 339 18.20 4.98 -2.57
C LEU A 339 17.30 5.45 -1.42
N VAL A 340 16.33 6.32 -1.69
CA VAL A 340 15.54 6.99 -0.64
C VAL A 340 14.07 6.57 -0.66
N SER A 341 13.57 5.98 0.43
CA SER A 341 12.15 5.61 0.59
C SER A 341 11.25 6.83 0.74
N ALA A 342 11.69 7.83 1.52
CA ALA A 342 10.99 9.08 1.79
C ALA A 342 11.90 10.23 2.22
N VAL A 343 11.39 11.46 2.12
CA VAL A 343 12.00 12.70 2.63
C VAL A 343 11.03 13.30 3.66
N LEU A 344 11.49 13.48 4.90
CA LEU A 344 10.68 14.10 5.96
C LEU A 344 11.18 15.51 6.23
N LEU A 345 10.27 16.48 6.18
CA LEU A 345 10.53 17.90 6.38
C LEU A 345 9.81 18.38 7.64
N TYR A 346 10.56 18.90 8.60
CA TYR A 346 10.03 19.39 9.88
C TYR A 346 10.05 20.92 9.86
N LYS A 347 8.90 21.57 9.94
CA LYS A 347 8.74 23.04 9.83
C LYS A 347 8.04 23.57 11.08
N GLU A 348 6.82 23.12 11.36
CA GLU A 348 6.13 23.42 12.62
C GLU A 348 6.59 22.48 13.74
N THR A 349 6.73 21.19 13.47
CA THR A 349 7.08 20.16 14.46
C THR A 349 8.60 20.07 14.71
N THR A 350 8.97 19.44 15.83
CA THR A 350 10.34 19.09 16.19
C THR A 350 10.33 17.69 16.82
N PRO A 351 11.12 16.71 16.35
CA PRO A 351 11.21 15.39 16.99
C PRO A 351 11.70 15.47 18.45
N VAL A 352 10.92 14.92 19.39
CA VAL A 352 11.23 14.96 20.85
C VAL A 352 12.54 14.23 21.19
N LYS A 353 12.77 13.07 20.55
CA LYS A 353 14.10 12.49 20.36
C LYS A 353 14.38 12.48 18.86
N GLN A 354 15.56 12.96 18.45
CA GLN A 354 16.04 12.67 17.10
C GLN A 354 16.28 11.16 16.95
N ARG A 355 15.95 10.62 15.77
CA ARG A 355 16.30 9.24 15.40
C ARG A 355 17.82 9.14 15.21
N ASP A 356 18.37 7.98 15.52
CA ASP A 356 19.79 7.72 15.37
C ASP A 356 20.14 7.62 13.87
N LEU A 357 21.31 8.12 13.45
CA LEU A 357 21.74 8.10 12.04
C LEU A 357 22.38 6.74 11.70
N VAL A 358 21.95 6.13 10.60
CA VAL A 358 22.47 4.86 10.09
C VAL A 358 23.45 5.14 8.96
N ALA A 359 24.53 4.36 8.87
CA ALA A 359 25.52 4.50 7.80
C ALA A 359 24.98 3.94 6.48
N ILE A 360 25.21 4.64 5.37
CA ILE A 360 24.79 4.20 4.04
C ILE A 360 25.57 2.93 3.64
N SER A 361 24.86 1.80 3.54
CA SER A 361 25.36 0.48 3.14
C SER A 361 24.44 -0.21 2.13
N GLU A 362 24.86 -1.36 1.61
CA GLU A 362 23.99 -2.22 0.79
C GLU A 362 22.71 -2.63 1.54
N ASP A 363 22.78 -2.82 2.87
CA ASP A 363 21.61 -3.11 3.72
C ASP A 363 20.58 -1.97 3.69
N THR A 364 21.04 -0.71 3.62
CA THR A 364 20.13 0.45 3.53
C THR A 364 19.45 0.54 2.16
N ASP A 365 20.17 0.28 1.05
CA ASP A 365 19.57 0.15 -0.29
C ASP A 365 18.62 -1.07 -0.34
N LEU A 366 18.96 -2.18 0.33
CA LEU A 366 18.12 -3.37 0.47
C LEU A 366 16.87 -3.12 1.33
N SER A 367 16.91 -2.27 2.35
CA SER A 367 15.72 -1.92 3.15
C SER A 367 14.63 -1.24 2.30
N VAL A 368 15.05 -0.46 1.29
CA VAL A 368 14.17 0.18 0.31
C VAL A 368 13.68 -0.83 -0.74
N GLN A 369 14.53 -1.79 -1.13
CA GLN A 369 14.15 -2.86 -2.06
C GLN A 369 13.20 -3.89 -1.43
N LEU A 370 13.44 -4.33 -0.19
CA LEU A 370 12.56 -5.24 0.55
C LEU A 370 11.17 -4.65 0.74
N ALA A 371 11.09 -3.35 1.03
CA ALA A 371 9.83 -2.59 1.06
C ALA A 371 9.06 -2.58 -0.27
N ALA A 372 9.68 -3.02 -1.37
CA ALA A 372 9.07 -3.22 -2.68
C ALA A 372 9.00 -4.70 -3.14
N ILE A 373 9.61 -5.66 -2.42
CA ILE A 373 9.86 -7.05 -2.90
C ILE A 373 9.11 -8.14 -2.11
N ASP A 374 8.68 -7.89 -0.87
CA ASP A 374 8.31 -8.93 0.12
C ASP A 374 7.06 -9.80 -0.18
N ASP A 375 6.46 -9.72 -1.38
CA ASP A 375 5.39 -10.62 -1.86
C ASP A 375 5.93 -11.80 -2.68
N ALA A 376 7.19 -11.76 -3.16
CA ALA A 376 7.73 -12.80 -4.04
C ALA A 376 7.75 -14.21 -3.40
N ARG A 377 8.06 -14.27 -2.09
CA ARG A 377 8.02 -15.53 -1.31
C ARG A 377 6.60 -15.92 -0.86
N GLY A 378 5.67 -14.98 -0.78
CA GLY A 378 4.29 -15.23 -0.37
C GLY A 378 3.51 -16.13 -1.31
N ARG A 379 3.87 -16.17 -2.61
CA ARG A 379 3.22 -17.01 -3.63
C ARG A 379 3.98 -18.29 -3.99
N LEU A 380 5.31 -18.31 -3.89
CA LEU A 380 6.11 -19.51 -4.18
C LEU A 380 5.95 -20.63 -3.13
N GLY A 381 5.34 -20.35 -1.98
CA GLY A 381 5.06 -21.33 -0.93
C GLY A 381 3.60 -21.79 -0.79
N ARG A 382 2.71 -21.47 -1.76
CA ARG A 382 1.29 -21.91 -1.76
C ARG A 382 0.74 -22.28 -3.14
N GLY A 383 1.59 -22.90 -3.97
CA GLY A 383 1.12 -23.98 -4.82
C GLY A 383 1.34 -25.30 -4.07
N GLU A 384 0.40 -26.23 -4.15
CA GLU A 384 0.51 -27.60 -3.61
C GLU A 384 0.63 -27.75 -2.07
N GLN A 385 -0.44 -27.37 -1.37
CA GLN A 385 -1.05 -28.18 -0.28
C GLN A 385 -2.46 -27.67 0.07
#